data_AF-A0A7V7L5C3-F1
#
_entry.id   AF-A0A7V7L5C3-F1
#
_cell.length_a   1.000
_cell.length_b   1.000
_cell.length_c   1.000
_cell.angle_alpha   90.00
_cell.angle_beta   90.00
_cell.angle_gamma   90.00
#
_symmetry.space_group_name_H-M   'P 1'
#
loop_
_entity.id
_entity.type
_entity.pdbx_description
1 polymer ?
#
loop_
_entity_poly.entity_id
_entity_poly.type
_entity_poly.pdbx_seq_one_letter_code
_entity_poly.pdbx_strand_id
1 'polypeptide(L)'
;MLLCRRKNKLEAGFTLLEMIVCLFLVSMFFLLLPRLHFIGLEHSQKGLSDWEWDVFIGQVQLEFRGVLFGEHIAFDNRDSILRFRLRDGEQVTYEKINGQLIRKINMRGREVVLQKVGMISYKLTPHLLFIYVEDASGKIHEGVAVRYSVMSMET
;
A
#
# COMPACT_ATOMS: atom_id res chain seq x y z
N MET A 1 15.12 -36.24 -70.51
CA MET A 1 15.05 -34.79 -70.25
C MET A 1 14.08 -34.58 -69.10
N LEU A 2 14.59 -34.25 -67.91
CA LEU A 2 13.84 -34.19 -66.66
C LEU A 2 12.82 -33.04 -66.69
N LEU A 3 11.52 -33.37 -66.68
CA LEU A 3 10.46 -32.39 -66.41
C LEU A 3 10.49 -32.06 -64.92
N CYS A 4 11.07 -30.90 -64.58
CA CYS A 4 11.06 -30.35 -63.25
C CYS A 4 9.62 -29.92 -62.89
N ARG A 5 8.85 -30.81 -62.25
CA ARG A 5 7.52 -30.50 -61.70
C ARG A 5 7.70 -29.69 -60.42
N ARG A 6 7.66 -28.35 -60.52
CA ARG A 6 7.65 -27.46 -59.35
C ARG A 6 6.34 -27.68 -58.57
N LYS A 7 6.45 -28.34 -57.41
CA LYS A 7 5.35 -28.57 -56.48
C LYS A 7 5.16 -27.29 -55.67
N ASN A 8 4.34 -26.36 -56.14
CA ASN A 8 3.99 -25.17 -55.38
C ASN A 8 3.11 -25.61 -54.20
N LYS A 9 3.65 -25.57 -52.98
CA LYS A 9 2.83 -25.59 -51.77
C LYS A 9 2.05 -24.28 -51.77
N LEU A 10 0.72 -24.35 -51.75
CA LEU A 10 -0.13 -23.19 -51.50
C LEU A 10 0.14 -22.76 -50.06
N GLU A 11 0.94 -21.72 -49.88
CA GLU A 11 1.07 -21.07 -48.58
C GLU A 11 -0.27 -20.36 -48.31
N ALA A 12 -1.07 -20.92 -47.41
CA ALA A 12 -2.29 -20.28 -46.93
C ALA A 12 -1.89 -19.10 -46.05
N GLY A 13 -1.75 -17.92 -46.67
CA GLY A 13 -1.53 -16.67 -45.94
C GLY A 13 -2.78 -16.30 -45.13
N PHE A 14 -2.57 -15.75 -43.94
CA PHE A 14 -3.64 -15.21 -43.13
C PHE A 14 -4.22 -13.95 -43.79
N THR A 15 -5.54 -13.83 -43.76
CA THR A 15 -6.19 -12.60 -44.26
C THR A 15 -5.99 -11.47 -43.25
N LEU A 16 -5.94 -10.23 -43.73
CA LEU A 16 -5.88 -9.05 -42.85
C LEU A 16 -7.05 -9.03 -41.85
N LEU A 17 -8.23 -9.46 -42.30
CA LEU A 17 -9.43 -9.57 -41.47
C LEU A 17 -9.22 -10.51 -40.28
N GLU A 18 -8.64 -11.68 -40.52
CA GLU A 18 -8.34 -12.67 -39.48
C GLU A 18 -7.34 -12.13 -38.46
N MET A 19 -6.32 -11.40 -38.92
CA MET A 19 -5.35 -10.75 -38.02
C MET A 19 -6.01 -9.66 -37.14
N ILE A 20 -6.94 -8.89 -37.70
CA ILE A 20 -7.70 -7.86 -36.95
C ILE A 20 -8.62 -8.52 -35.92
N VAL A 21 -9.31 -9.61 -36.27
CA VAL A 21 -10.18 -10.35 -35.35
C VAL A 21 -9.35 -10.96 -34.22
N CYS A 22 -8.21 -11.57 -34.52
CA CYS A 22 -7.29 -12.10 -33.51
C CYS A 22 -6.79 -10.99 -32.57
N LEU A 23 -6.40 -9.83 -33.10
CA LEU A 23 -5.98 -8.70 -32.28
C LEU A 23 -7.11 -8.21 -31.37
N PHE A 24 -8.32 -8.07 -31.90
CA PHE A 24 -9.49 -7.66 -31.12
C PHE A 24 -9.79 -8.61 -29.95
N LEU A 25 -9.75 -9.93 -30.20
CA LEU A 25 -9.98 -10.93 -29.16
C LEU A 25 -8.90 -10.91 -28.08
N VAL A 26 -7.63 -10.77 -28.48
CA VAL A 26 -6.51 -10.65 -27.55
C VAL A 26 -6.62 -9.38 -26.71
N SER A 27 -6.94 -8.24 -27.32
CA SER A 27 -7.17 -6.98 -26.61
C SER A 27 -8.33 -7.07 -25.62
N MET A 28 -9.44 -7.70 -26.01
CA MET A 28 -10.58 -7.93 -25.12
C MET A 28 -10.19 -8.77 -23.89
N PHE A 29 -9.38 -9.81 -24.08
CA PHE A 29 -8.88 -10.63 -22.97
C PHE A 29 -8.04 -9.83 -21.99
N PHE A 30 -7.11 -9.00 -22.47
CA PHE A 30 -6.29 -8.12 -21.62
C PHE A 30 -7.10 -7.03 -20.90
N LEU A 31 -8.23 -6.60 -21.44
CA LEU A 31 -9.13 -5.65 -20.78
C LEU A 31 -9.97 -6.29 -19.68
N LEU A 32 -10.31 -7.58 -19.82
CA LEU A 32 -11.16 -8.31 -18.86
C LEU A 32 -10.36 -8.93 -17.71
N LEU A 33 -9.12 -9.38 -17.96
CA LEU A 33 -8.27 -10.02 -16.94
C LEU A 33 -8.08 -9.19 -15.65
N PRO A 34 -7.78 -7.88 -15.69
CA PRO A 34 -7.59 -7.08 -14.48
C PRO A 34 -8.83 -7.06 -13.59
N ARG A 35 -10.04 -7.12 -14.18
CA ARG A 35 -11.32 -7.10 -13.45
C ARG A 35 -11.52 -8.38 -12.62
N LEU A 36 -11.00 -9.51 -13.08
CA LEU A 36 -11.16 -10.81 -12.40
C LEU A 36 -10.22 -10.94 -11.18
N HIS A 37 -9.05 -10.30 -11.20
CA HIS A 37 -8.09 -10.36 -10.09
C HIS A 37 -8.64 -9.72 -8.80
N PHE A 38 -9.49 -8.70 -8.90
CA PHE A 38 -10.11 -8.06 -7.73
C PHE A 38 -11.15 -8.95 -7.03
N ILE A 39 -11.80 -9.85 -7.77
CA ILE A 39 -12.89 -10.69 -7.23
C ILE A 39 -12.36 -11.81 -6.32
N GLY A 40 -11.09 -12.22 -6.49
CA GLY A 40 -10.48 -13.31 -5.69
C GLY A 40 -9.79 -12.86 -4.40
N LEU A 41 -9.53 -11.57 -4.22
CA LEU A 41 -8.78 -11.01 -3.08
C LEU A 41 -9.66 -10.55 -1.92
N GLU A 42 -10.98 -10.44 -2.12
CA GLU A 42 -11.96 -10.27 -1.05
C GLU A 42 -12.23 -11.62 -0.36
N HIS A 43 -11.21 -12.23 0.23
CA HIS A 43 -11.49 -12.99 1.44
C HIS A 43 -11.97 -11.97 2.47
N SER A 44 -13.23 -12.11 2.90
CA SER A 44 -13.82 -11.34 4.00
C SER A 44 -13.02 -11.57 5.28
N GLN A 45 -11.83 -10.98 5.37
CA GLN A 45 -11.02 -10.97 6.56
C GLN A 45 -11.83 -10.22 7.60
N LYS A 46 -12.12 -10.88 8.73
CA LYS A 46 -12.89 -10.28 9.82
C LYS A 46 -12.15 -9.12 10.47
N GLY A 47 -10.83 -9.09 10.34
CA GLY A 47 -9.92 -8.10 10.92
C GLY A 47 -9.19 -7.25 9.90
N LEU A 48 -8.12 -6.60 10.35
CA LEU A 48 -7.24 -5.76 9.54
C LEU A 48 -6.51 -6.64 8.52
N SER A 49 -6.37 -6.14 7.28
CA SER A 49 -5.64 -6.87 6.26
C SER A 49 -4.12 -6.79 6.47
N ASP A 50 -3.42 -7.93 6.32
CA ASP A 50 -1.95 -7.96 6.40
C ASP A 50 -1.30 -7.07 5.33
N TRP A 51 -1.91 -6.94 4.13
CA TRP A 51 -1.38 -6.03 3.10
C TRP A 51 -1.55 -4.55 3.50
N GLU A 52 -2.68 -4.19 4.13
CA GLU A 52 -2.93 -2.81 4.60
C GLU A 52 -1.89 -2.44 5.65
N TRP A 53 -1.62 -3.40 6.55
CA TRP A 53 -0.59 -3.28 7.57
C TRP A 53 0.81 -3.05 6.98
N ASP A 54 1.22 -3.85 6.00
CA ASP A 54 2.54 -3.71 5.37
C ASP A 54 2.72 -2.36 4.67
N VAL A 55 1.71 -1.92 3.91
CA VAL A 55 1.72 -0.61 3.23
C VAL A 55 1.79 0.52 4.25
N PHE A 56 1.00 0.44 5.32
CA PHE A 56 1.00 1.41 6.40
C PHE A 56 2.38 1.51 7.08
N ILE A 57 3.00 0.40 7.45
CA ILE A 57 4.33 0.41 8.06
C ILE A 57 5.39 0.99 7.13
N GLY A 58 5.34 0.64 5.85
CA GLY A 58 6.24 1.21 4.84
C GLY A 58 6.12 2.73 4.76
N GLN A 59 4.88 3.25 4.72
CA GLN A 59 4.61 4.69 4.67
C GLN A 59 5.09 5.40 5.94
N VAL A 60 4.75 4.88 7.13
CA VAL A 60 5.18 5.47 8.40
C VAL A 60 6.70 5.46 8.53
N GLN A 61 7.37 4.40 8.08
CA GLN A 61 8.83 4.31 8.09
C GLN A 61 9.50 5.40 7.21
N LEU A 62 8.90 5.73 6.06
CA LEU A 62 9.40 6.81 5.21
C LEU A 62 9.21 8.18 5.86
N GLU A 63 8.03 8.43 6.43
CA GLU A 63 7.72 9.68 7.10
C GLU A 63 8.57 9.89 8.35
N PHE A 64 8.68 8.87 9.19
CA PHE A 64 9.42 8.91 10.45
C PHE A 64 10.90 9.25 10.24
N ARG A 65 11.48 8.82 9.11
CA ARG A 65 12.85 9.18 8.72
C ARG A 65 13.03 10.70 8.50
N GLY A 66 11.98 11.38 8.06
CA GLY A 66 11.96 12.82 7.80
C GLY A 66 11.52 13.69 9.00
N VAL A 67 11.22 13.09 10.15
CA VAL A 67 10.68 13.81 11.31
C VAL A 67 11.78 14.62 12.02
N LEU A 68 11.53 15.92 12.20
CA LEU A 68 12.33 16.78 13.08
C LEU A 68 11.88 16.65 14.53
N PHE A 69 10.57 16.71 14.74
CA PHE A 69 9.93 16.64 16.04
C PHE A 69 8.68 15.77 15.95
N GLY A 70 8.57 14.77 16.83
CA GLY A 70 7.40 13.93 16.95
C GLY A 70 6.75 14.14 18.31
N GLU A 71 5.43 14.30 18.31
CA GLU A 71 4.62 14.42 19.50
C GLU A 71 3.62 13.28 19.53
N HIS A 72 3.62 12.55 20.65
CA HIS A 72 2.63 11.51 20.91
C HIS A 72 1.65 12.05 21.95
N ILE A 73 0.37 12.10 21.58
CA ILE A 73 -0.71 12.51 22.49
C ILE A 73 -1.54 11.26 22.78
N ALA A 74 -1.33 10.70 23.97
CA ALA A 74 -2.16 9.61 24.49
C ALA A 74 -3.43 10.19 25.14
N PHE A 75 -4.59 9.61 24.84
CA PHE A 75 -5.83 9.91 25.56
C PHE A 75 -6.09 8.84 26.61
N ASP A 76 -6.77 9.21 27.70
CA ASP A 76 -7.12 8.31 28.81
C ASP A 76 -7.95 7.09 28.35
N ASN A 77 -8.61 7.19 27.20
CA ASN A 77 -9.45 6.13 26.64
C ASN A 77 -8.70 5.11 25.77
N ARG A 78 -7.37 4.99 25.94
CA ARG A 78 -6.45 4.10 25.18
C ARG A 78 -6.31 4.34 23.68
N ASP A 79 -7.10 5.24 23.10
CA ASP A 79 -6.86 5.75 21.77
C ASP A 79 -5.74 6.81 21.81
N SER A 80 -4.84 6.77 20.84
CA SER A 80 -3.74 7.72 20.75
C SER A 80 -3.73 8.45 19.42
N ILE A 81 -3.39 9.73 19.45
CA ILE A 81 -3.11 10.53 18.25
C ILE A 81 -1.59 10.68 18.14
N LEU A 82 -1.07 10.36 16.95
CA LEU A 82 0.34 10.57 16.62
C LEU A 82 0.48 11.78 15.71
N ARG A 83 1.32 12.73 16.11
CA ARG A 83 1.60 13.94 15.34
C ARG A 83 3.08 14.05 15.04
N PHE A 84 3.40 14.27 13.78
CA PHE A 84 4.76 14.52 13.34
C PHE A 84 4.87 15.89 12.70
N ARG A 85 5.99 16.57 12.96
CA ARG A 85 6.43 17.71 12.17
C ARG A 85 7.63 17.31 11.33
N LEU A 86 7.46 17.37 10.02
CA LEU A 86 8.45 17.05 9.00
C LEU A 86 9.43 18.22 8.81
N ARG A 87 10.52 17.98 8.08
CA ARG A 87 11.58 18.96 7.77
C ARG A 87 11.11 20.13 6.90
N ASP A 88 10.14 19.90 6.05
CA ASP A 88 9.49 20.89 5.19
C ASP A 88 8.50 21.79 5.95
N GLY A 89 8.28 21.52 7.24
CA GLY A 89 7.33 22.23 8.08
C GLY A 89 5.91 21.64 8.04
N GLU A 90 5.69 20.58 7.26
CA GLU A 90 4.39 19.91 7.21
C GLU A 90 4.12 19.11 8.49
N GLN A 91 2.84 19.07 8.89
CA GLN A 91 2.38 18.31 10.04
C GLN A 91 1.59 17.08 9.60
N VAL A 92 2.10 15.88 9.86
CA VAL A 92 1.34 14.64 9.66
C VAL A 92 0.61 14.27 10.95
N THR A 93 -0.66 13.92 10.85
CA THR A 93 -1.47 13.45 11.99
C THR A 93 -2.12 12.12 11.64
N TYR A 94 -2.00 11.16 12.56
CA TYR A 94 -2.72 9.89 12.55
C TYR A 94 -3.77 9.90 13.64
N GLU A 95 -5.03 9.72 13.24
CA GLU A 95 -6.18 9.78 14.14
C GLU A 95 -7.15 8.66 13.81
N LYS A 96 -7.53 7.89 14.83
CA LYS A 96 -8.55 6.85 14.70
C LYS A 96 -9.95 7.48 14.80
N ILE A 97 -10.80 7.22 13.81
CA ILE A 97 -12.21 7.65 13.79
C ILE A 97 -13.05 6.48 13.27
N ASN A 98 -14.08 6.06 14.02
CA ASN A 98 -15.03 5.01 13.63
C ASN A 98 -14.36 3.70 13.15
N GLY A 99 -13.31 3.25 13.85
CA GLY A 99 -12.58 2.03 13.50
C GLY A 99 -11.71 2.13 12.25
N GLN A 100 -11.46 3.34 11.76
CA GLN A 100 -10.53 3.62 10.67
C GLN A 100 -9.40 4.48 11.19
N LEU A 101 -8.16 4.18 10.80
CA LEU A 101 -7.04 5.08 11.03
C LEU A 101 -6.97 6.04 9.85
N ILE A 102 -7.05 7.34 10.14
CA ILE A 102 -7.04 8.41 9.16
C ILE A 102 -5.74 9.19 9.30
N ARG A 103 -5.05 9.35 8.18
CA ARG A 103 -3.89 10.21 8.03
C ARG A 103 -4.30 11.56 7.43
N LYS A 104 -3.73 12.64 7.96
CA LYS A 104 -3.94 14.02 7.50
C LYS A 104 -2.59 14.74 7.40
N ILE A 105 -2.41 15.59 6.38
CA ILE A 105 -1.22 16.45 6.21
C ILE A 105 -1.63 17.91 6.39
N ASN A 106 -1.02 18.63 7.34
CA ASN A 106 -1.38 20.01 7.69
C ASN A 106 -2.87 20.16 8.05
N MET A 107 -3.47 19.13 8.65
CA MET A 107 -4.91 19.02 8.90
C MET A 107 -5.79 19.11 7.63
N ARG A 108 -5.18 19.00 6.45
CA ARG A 108 -5.81 18.95 5.13
C ARG A 108 -5.52 17.59 4.49
N GLY A 109 -6.39 17.17 3.59
CA GLY A 109 -6.35 15.80 3.09
C GLY A 109 -6.85 14.80 4.14
N ARG A 110 -7.56 13.78 3.66
CA ARG A 110 -8.10 12.71 4.50
C ARG A 110 -7.86 11.40 3.77
N GLU A 111 -6.92 10.64 4.28
CA GLU A 111 -6.55 9.34 3.73
C GLU A 111 -6.84 8.27 4.78
N VAL A 112 -7.61 7.26 4.41
CA VAL A 112 -7.83 6.09 5.27
C VAL A 112 -6.66 5.14 5.05
N VAL A 113 -5.83 4.96 6.07
CA VAL A 113 -4.59 4.16 5.96
C VAL A 113 -4.75 2.76 6.54
N LEU A 114 -5.64 2.56 7.52
CA LEU A 114 -6.01 1.25 8.04
C LEU A 114 -7.52 1.19 8.26
N GLN A 115 -8.10 0.03 7.96
CA GLN A 115 -9.51 -0.27 8.25
C GLN A 115 -9.63 -1.29 9.38
N LYS A 116 -10.82 -1.39 9.98
CA LYS A 116 -11.13 -2.39 11.03
C LYS A 116 -10.16 -2.34 12.22
N VAL A 117 -9.76 -1.14 12.61
CA VAL A 117 -8.90 -0.88 13.77
C VAL A 117 -9.75 -0.85 15.03
N GLY A 118 -9.52 -1.80 15.94
CA GLY A 118 -10.14 -1.85 17.26
C GLY A 118 -9.53 -0.84 18.21
N MET A 119 -8.21 -0.89 18.40
CA MET A 119 -7.44 0.01 19.27
C MET A 119 -6.07 0.30 18.64
N ILE A 120 -5.50 1.47 18.93
CA ILE A 120 -4.15 1.83 18.49
C ILE A 120 -3.41 2.54 19.61
N SER A 121 -2.14 2.18 19.80
CA SER A 121 -1.24 2.84 20.75
C SER A 121 0.15 3.04 20.16
N TYR A 122 0.83 4.09 20.61
CA TYR A 122 2.17 4.41 20.16
C TYR A 122 3.13 4.56 21.33
N LYS A 123 4.38 4.14 21.13
CA LYS A 123 5.50 4.47 22.02
C LYS A 123 6.59 5.14 21.21
N LEU A 124 6.74 6.44 21.41
CA LEU A 124 7.69 7.28 20.70
C LEU A 124 8.97 7.48 21.53
N THR A 125 10.10 7.18 20.89
CA THR A 125 11.48 7.40 21.36
C THR A 125 12.19 8.29 20.35
N PRO A 126 13.31 8.97 20.67
CA PRO A 126 14.02 9.83 19.70
C PRO A 126 14.39 9.16 18.37
N HIS A 127 14.59 7.84 18.34
CA HIS A 127 15.01 7.08 17.16
C HIS A 127 14.06 5.96 16.76
N LEU A 128 13.07 5.64 17.59
CA LEU A 128 12.19 4.50 17.41
C LEU A 128 10.75 4.91 17.67
N LEU A 129 9.86 4.49 16.78
CA LEU A 129 8.42 4.57 16.95
C LEU A 129 7.89 3.14 16.95
N PHE A 130 7.37 2.71 18.11
CA PHE A 130 6.61 1.47 18.19
C PHE A 130 5.13 1.78 17.98
N ILE A 131 4.48 0.95 17.18
CA ILE A 131 3.07 1.05 16.82
C ILE A 131 2.42 -0.29 17.16
N TYR A 132 1.38 -0.24 17.99
CA TYR A 132 0.60 -1.41 18.35
C TYR A 132 -0.84 -1.18 17.91
N VAL A 133 -1.36 -2.10 17.09
CA VAL A 133 -2.74 -2.06 16.60
C VAL A 133 -3.43 -3.36 16.98
N GLU A 134 -4.54 -3.25 17.69
CA GLU A 134 -5.48 -4.35 17.86
C GLU A 134 -6.58 -4.16 16.82
N ASP A 135 -6.79 -5.16 15.96
CA ASP A 135 -7.86 -5.11 14.98
C ASP A 135 -9.24 -5.42 15.58
N ALA A 136 -10.30 -5.23 14.81
CA ALA A 136 -11.67 -5.51 15.26
C ALA A 136 -11.93 -7.00 15.54
N SER A 137 -11.02 -7.90 15.16
CA SER A 137 -11.07 -9.33 15.45
C SER A 137 -10.28 -9.72 16.72
N GLY A 138 -9.56 -8.77 17.32
CA GLY A 138 -8.69 -8.98 18.49
C GLY A 138 -7.27 -9.43 18.15
N LYS A 139 -6.88 -9.48 16.87
CA LYS A 139 -5.49 -9.76 16.45
C LYS A 139 -4.63 -8.52 16.69
N ILE A 140 -3.45 -8.74 17.27
CA ILE A 140 -2.48 -7.68 17.54
C ILE A 140 -1.44 -7.64 16.41
N HIS A 141 -1.22 -6.44 15.89
CA HIS A 141 -0.21 -6.10 14.91
C HIS A 141 0.81 -5.17 15.55
N GLU A 142 2.09 -5.50 15.43
CA GLU A 142 3.20 -4.74 16.01
C GLU A 142 4.16 -4.29 14.92
N GLY A 143 4.52 -3.02 14.95
CA GLY A 143 5.35 -2.39 13.94
C GLY A 143 6.34 -1.43 14.56
N VAL A 144 7.53 -1.35 13.96
CA VAL A 144 8.59 -0.46 14.41
C VAL A 144 9.07 0.36 13.24
N ALA A 145 8.97 1.69 13.36
CA ALA A 145 9.63 2.61 12.47
C ALA A 145 10.91 3.17 13.12
N VAL A 146 11.99 3.19 12.35
CA VAL A 146 13.32 3.57 12.83
C VAL A 146 13.80 4.84 12.12
N ARG A 147 14.42 5.73 12.89
CA ARG A 147 15.13 6.90 12.37
C ARG A 147 16.61 6.74 12.69
N TYR A 148 17.46 6.84 11.67
CA TYR A 148 18.91 6.94 11.87
C TYR A 148 19.25 8.30 12.48
N SER A 149 19.99 8.33 13.59
CA SER A 149 20.74 9.50 13.97
C SER A 149 21.94 9.63 13.03
N VAL A 150 22.25 10.86 12.62
CA VAL A 150 23.60 11.15 12.13
C VAL A 150 24.48 10.96 13.35
N MET A 151 25.38 9.98 13.33
CA MET A 151 26.44 9.91 14.33
C MET A 151 27.20 11.23 14.20
N SER A 152 27.05 12.13 15.19
CA SER A 152 28.00 13.21 15.34
C SER A 152 29.32 12.53 15.68
N MET A 153 30.19 12.40 14.68
CA MET A 153 31.61 12.28 14.97
C MET A 153 31.99 13.58 15.65
N GLU A 154 32.10 13.56 16.97
CA GLU A 154 32.77 14.61 17.71
C GLU A 154 34.22 14.65 17.19
N THR A 155 34.52 15.66 16.38
CA THR A 155 35.90 16.09 16.06
C THR A 155 36.38 17.08 17.09
#